data_AF-A0A6G1FY81-F1
#
_entry.id   AF-A0A6G1FY81-F1
#
_cell.length_a   1.000
_cell.length_b   1.000
_cell.length_c   1.000
_cell.angle_alpha   90.00
_cell.angle_beta   90.00
_cell.angle_gamma   90.00
#
_symmetry.space_group_name_H-M   'P 1'
#
loop_
_entity.id
_entity.type
_entity.pdbx_description
1 polymer ?
#
loop_
_entity_poly.entity_id
_entity_poly.type
_entity_poly.pdbx_seq_one_letter_code
_entity_poly.pdbx_strand_id
1 'polypeptide(L)'
;MRPSLKTMATAASAAQLATARSSVALLPPIPLYRRILRAHRRKLHPDMRMLGDQYVKSEFRAHKTVENPVHIIGFLSEWQQYAQALEGESWREEKLDQGKMAKMSDEQLVQLYDLMQTIHNPSPDDNSSGTESK
;
A
#
# COMPACT_ATOMS: atom_id res chain seq x y z
N MET A 1 34.52 -28.37 -45.14
CA MET A 1 33.09 -28.06 -44.93
C MET A 1 32.85 -27.91 -43.44
N ARG A 2 32.35 -26.75 -42.97
CA ARG A 2 32.06 -26.51 -41.54
C ARG A 2 30.54 -26.60 -41.32
N PRO A 3 30.03 -27.41 -40.37
CA PRO A 3 28.60 -27.44 -40.10
C PRO A 3 28.19 -26.22 -39.25
N SER A 4 27.12 -25.56 -39.68
CA SER A 4 26.49 -24.43 -38.99
C SER A 4 25.52 -24.96 -37.93
N LEU A 5 25.69 -24.57 -36.66
CA LEU A 5 24.71 -24.82 -35.61
C LEU A 5 23.55 -23.83 -35.76
N LYS A 6 22.33 -24.34 -36.00
CA LYS A 6 21.10 -23.54 -35.97
C LYS A 6 20.54 -23.59 -34.56
N THR A 7 20.57 -22.45 -33.87
CA THR A 7 19.92 -22.23 -32.58
C THR A 7 18.40 -22.19 -32.79
N MET A 8 17.67 -23.11 -32.17
CA MET A 8 16.20 -23.09 -32.13
C MET A 8 15.76 -22.20 -30.95
N ALA A 9 15.08 -21.09 -31.24
CA ALA A 9 14.39 -20.31 -30.22
C ALA A 9 12.99 -20.92 -30.00
N THR A 10 12.77 -21.47 -28.81
CA THR A 10 11.45 -22.00 -28.40
C THR A 10 10.54 -20.83 -28.05
N ALA A 11 9.41 -20.69 -28.76
CA ALA A 11 8.40 -19.68 -28.44
C ALA A 11 7.68 -20.05 -27.14
N ALA A 12 7.81 -19.24 -26.10
CA ALA A 12 7.02 -19.37 -24.88
C ALA A 12 5.55 -19.03 -25.16
N SER A 13 4.63 -19.82 -24.60
CA SER A 13 3.18 -19.62 -24.78
C SER A 13 2.72 -18.32 -24.12
N ALA A 14 1.70 -17.67 -24.69
CA ALA A 14 1.07 -16.48 -24.15
C ALA A 14 0.58 -16.68 -22.69
N ALA A 15 0.20 -17.91 -22.32
CA ALA A 15 -0.16 -18.26 -20.95
C ALA A 15 1.04 -18.19 -19.99
N GLN A 16 2.22 -18.65 -20.43
CA GLN A 16 3.47 -18.57 -19.64
C GLN A 16 3.93 -17.11 -19.50
N LEU A 17 3.76 -16.31 -20.55
CA LEU A 17 4.05 -14.88 -20.52
C LEU A 17 3.07 -14.11 -19.61
N ALA A 18 1.80 -14.53 -19.55
CA ALA A 18 0.79 -13.95 -18.67
C ALA A 18 1.04 -14.30 -17.19
N THR A 19 1.40 -15.55 -16.88
CA THR A 19 1.82 -15.97 -15.53
C THR A 19 3.12 -15.29 -15.08
N ALA A 20 4.05 -15.02 -16.00
CA ALA A 20 5.29 -14.28 -15.68
C ALA A 20 5.05 -12.78 -15.44
N ARG A 21 3.95 -12.21 -15.97
CA ARG A 21 3.59 -10.79 -15.79
C ARG A 21 2.93 -10.51 -14.44
N SER A 22 2.38 -11.51 -13.76
CA SER A 22 1.68 -11.34 -12.47
C SER A 22 2.60 -11.43 -11.25
N SER A 23 3.83 -11.91 -11.38
CA SER A 23 4.85 -11.75 -10.34
C SER A 23 5.50 -10.38 -10.47
N VAL A 24 4.83 -9.32 -10.00
CA VAL A 24 5.51 -8.04 -9.83
C VAL A 24 6.64 -8.30 -8.83
N ALA A 25 7.88 -8.24 -9.31
CA ALA A 25 9.04 -8.45 -8.45
C ALA A 25 8.94 -7.50 -7.24
N LEU A 26 9.14 -8.06 -6.04
CA LEU A 26 9.09 -7.27 -4.82
C LEU A 26 10.22 -6.24 -4.86
N LEU A 27 9.85 -4.98 -4.61
CA LEU A 27 10.80 -3.89 -4.52
C LEU A 27 11.61 -4.04 -3.23
N PRO A 28 12.92 -3.75 -3.28
CA PRO A 28 13.71 -3.67 -2.06
C PRO A 28 13.17 -2.58 -1.12
N PRO A 29 13.45 -2.64 0.20
CA PRO A 29 12.83 -1.76 1.20
C PRO A 29 13.01 -0.26 0.91
N ILE A 30 14.22 0.17 0.56
CA ILE A 30 14.53 1.59 0.34
C ILE A 30 13.83 2.14 -0.93
N PRO A 31 13.91 1.47 -2.10
CA PRO A 31 13.10 1.83 -3.26
C PRO A 31 11.60 1.91 -2.97
N LEU A 32 11.04 0.93 -2.25
CA LEU A 32 9.62 0.89 -1.90
C LEU A 32 9.23 2.07 -1.00
N TYR A 33 9.98 2.31 0.06
CA TYR A 33 9.80 3.46 0.96
C TYR A 33 9.76 4.80 0.19
N ARG A 34 10.71 5.02 -0.72
CA ARG A 34 10.74 6.25 -1.53
C ARG A 34 9.57 6.33 -2.52
N ARG A 35 9.08 5.19 -3.01
CA ARG A 35 7.92 5.13 -3.92
C ARG A 35 6.66 5.55 -3.18
N ILE A 36 6.42 5.01 -1.99
CA ILE A 36 5.26 5.34 -1.15
C ILE A 36 5.21 6.85 -0.85
N LEU A 37 6.32 7.44 -0.38
CA LEU A 37 6.37 8.88 -0.10
C LEU A 37 6.21 9.78 -1.35
N ARG A 38 6.51 9.26 -2.55
CA ARG A 38 6.18 9.98 -3.80
C ARG A 38 4.70 9.84 -4.13
N ALA A 39 4.12 8.67 -3.95
CA ALA A 39 2.69 8.43 -4.16
C ALA A 39 1.86 9.31 -3.22
N HIS A 40 2.21 9.38 -1.93
CA HIS A 40 1.57 10.28 -0.95
C HIS A 40 1.54 11.74 -1.45
N ARG A 41 2.69 12.26 -1.90
CA ARG A 41 2.79 13.64 -2.41
C ARG A 41 1.96 13.91 -3.65
N ARG A 42 1.67 12.88 -4.46
CA ARG A 42 0.94 13.02 -5.72
C ARG A 42 -0.56 12.77 -5.56
N LYS A 43 -0.96 11.94 -4.59
CA LYS A 43 -2.31 11.35 -4.52
C LYS A 43 -3.10 11.75 -3.27
N LEU A 44 -2.45 12.22 -2.21
CA LEU A 44 -3.08 12.57 -0.94
C LEU A 44 -3.14 14.08 -0.71
N HIS A 45 -4.20 14.54 -0.03
CA HIS A 45 -4.30 15.90 0.50
C HIS A 45 -3.19 16.16 1.55
N PRO A 46 -2.70 17.41 1.72
CA PRO A 46 -1.63 17.72 2.69
C PRO A 46 -1.85 17.16 4.10
N ASP A 47 -3.07 17.23 4.64
CA ASP A 47 -3.37 16.76 6.01
C ASP A 47 -3.26 15.24 6.12
N MET A 48 -3.83 14.51 5.15
CA MET A 48 -3.71 13.05 5.08
C MET A 48 -2.23 12.62 4.91
N ARG A 49 -1.46 13.39 4.14
CA ARG A 49 -0.03 13.12 3.93
C ARG A 49 0.76 13.28 5.23
N MET A 50 0.45 14.27 6.06
CA MET A 50 1.15 14.45 7.35
C MET A 50 1.06 13.19 8.21
N LEU A 51 -0.15 12.65 8.37
CA LEU A 51 -0.39 11.42 9.11
C LEU A 51 0.28 10.22 8.43
N GLY A 52 0.05 10.05 7.12
CA GLY A 52 0.58 8.92 6.36
C GLY A 52 2.11 8.87 6.32
N ASP A 53 2.79 10.00 6.10
CA ASP A 53 4.25 10.06 6.03
C ASP A 53 4.89 9.72 7.39
N GLN A 54 4.27 10.13 8.50
CA GLN A 54 4.74 9.77 9.84
C GLN A 54 4.62 8.27 10.08
N TYR A 55 3.46 7.68 9.71
CA TYR A 55 3.22 6.25 9.87
C TYR A 55 4.16 5.39 9.02
N VAL A 56 4.37 5.73 7.74
CA VAL A 56 5.32 5.02 6.87
C VAL A 56 6.73 5.05 7.47
N LYS A 57 7.17 6.20 8.01
CA LYS A 57 8.48 6.33 8.64
C LYS A 57 8.63 5.46 9.88
N SER A 58 7.62 5.42 10.75
CA SER A 58 7.67 4.59 11.97
C SER A 58 7.70 3.11 11.62
N GLU A 59 6.85 2.66 10.70
CA GLU A 59 6.76 1.26 10.31
C GLU A 59 8.06 0.74 9.68
N PHE A 60 8.61 1.46 8.69
CA PHE A 60 9.88 1.06 8.07
C PHE A 60 11.05 1.10 9.06
N ARG A 61 11.01 2.00 10.06
CA ARG A 61 12.02 2.04 11.12
C ARG A 61 11.88 0.86 12.08
N ALA A 62 10.66 0.52 12.48
CA ALA A 62 10.38 -0.62 13.35
C ALA A 62 10.78 -1.95 12.68
N HIS A 63 10.64 -2.05 11.36
CA HIS A 63 10.96 -3.26 10.61
C HIS A 63 12.44 -3.38 10.18
N LYS A 64 13.31 -2.44 10.59
CA LYS A 64 14.72 -2.42 10.17
C LYS A 64 15.55 -3.63 10.65
N THR A 65 15.19 -4.20 11.81
CA THR A 65 15.94 -5.29 12.45
C THR A 65 15.23 -6.64 12.33
N VAL A 66 14.16 -6.73 11.54
CA VAL A 66 13.47 -8.00 11.29
C VAL A 66 14.32 -8.84 10.34
N GLU A 67 14.67 -10.05 10.76
CA GLU A 67 15.51 -10.97 9.98
C GLU A 67 14.71 -12.12 9.36
N ASN A 68 13.52 -12.41 9.89
CA ASN A 68 12.70 -13.50 9.37
C ASN A 68 12.26 -13.19 7.93
N PRO A 69 12.68 -13.98 6.92
CA PRO A 69 12.40 -13.69 5.52
C PRO A 69 10.91 -13.70 5.20
N VAL A 70 10.12 -14.53 5.88
CA VAL A 70 8.66 -14.58 5.67
C VAL A 70 8.01 -13.27 6.08
N HIS A 71 8.42 -12.70 7.22
CA HIS A 71 7.90 -11.43 7.69
C HIS A 71 8.34 -10.27 6.80
N ILE A 72 9.60 -10.28 6.34
CA ILE A 72 10.10 -9.27 5.38
C ILE A 72 9.31 -9.32 4.08
N ILE A 73 9.08 -10.52 3.53
CA ILE A 73 8.32 -10.71 2.29
C ILE A 73 6.87 -10.24 2.48
N GLY A 74 6.22 -10.61 3.58
CA GLY A 74 4.87 -10.14 3.90
C GLY A 74 4.80 -8.63 3.98
N PHE A 75 5.71 -8.01 4.76
CA PHE A 75 5.80 -6.56 4.88
C PHE A 75 5.97 -5.88 3.51
N LEU A 76 6.94 -6.30 2.71
CA LEU A 76 7.19 -5.70 1.39
C LEU A 76 6.02 -5.90 0.42
N SER A 77 5.35 -7.07 0.48
CA SER A 77 4.20 -7.37 -0.38
C SER A 77 3.03 -6.44 -0.08
N GLU A 78 2.65 -6.30 1.19
CA GLU A 78 1.55 -5.43 1.62
C GLU A 78 1.82 -3.97 1.27
N TRP A 79 3.02 -3.46 1.57
CA TRP A 79 3.40 -2.08 1.25
C TRP A 79 3.49 -1.82 -0.26
N GLN A 80 3.86 -2.82 -1.05
CA GLN A 80 3.86 -2.72 -2.50
C GLN A 80 2.45 -2.71 -3.09
N GLN A 81 1.54 -3.53 -2.56
CA GLN A 81 0.12 -3.51 -2.94
C GLN A 81 -0.51 -2.17 -2.57
N TYR A 82 -0.26 -1.66 -1.35
CA TYR A 82 -0.71 -0.34 -0.93
C TYR A 82 -0.23 0.76 -1.89
N ALA A 83 1.06 0.78 -2.25
CA ALA A 83 1.59 1.77 -3.17
C ALA A 83 0.92 1.70 -4.56
N GLN A 84 0.65 0.49 -5.06
CA GLN A 84 -0.05 0.29 -6.33
C GLN A 84 -1.50 0.78 -6.28
N ALA A 85 -2.23 0.43 -5.21
CA ALA A 85 -3.61 0.88 -5.00
C ALA A 85 -3.69 2.41 -4.89
N LEU A 86 -2.76 3.03 -4.16
CA LEU A 86 -2.69 4.47 -4.01
C LEU A 86 -2.40 5.17 -5.35
N GLU A 87 -1.45 4.66 -6.13
CA GLU A 87 -1.10 5.20 -7.45
C GLU A 87 -2.23 5.04 -8.48
N GLY A 88 -2.95 3.91 -8.43
CA GLY A 88 -4.08 3.59 -9.28
C GLY A 88 -5.41 4.19 -8.84
N GLU A 89 -5.45 4.89 -7.70
CA GLU A 89 -6.66 5.49 -7.10
C GLU A 89 -7.79 4.49 -6.75
N SER A 90 -7.53 3.18 -6.89
CA SER A 90 -8.51 2.13 -6.61
C SER A 90 -8.98 2.11 -5.15
N TRP A 91 -8.16 2.65 -4.24
CA TRP A 91 -8.46 2.75 -2.80
C TRP A 91 -9.70 3.61 -2.49
N ARG A 92 -10.11 4.51 -3.39
CA ARG A 92 -11.26 5.42 -3.15
C ARG A 92 -12.61 4.71 -3.20
N GLU A 93 -12.70 3.66 -4.01
CA GLU A 93 -13.95 2.91 -4.24
C GLU A 93 -13.91 1.53 -3.57
N GLU A 94 -12.77 1.19 -2.97
CA GLU A 94 -12.58 -0.08 -2.28
C GLU A 94 -13.42 -0.12 -1.00
N LYS A 95 -14.24 -1.17 -0.88
CA LYS A 95 -15.01 -1.44 0.33
C LYS A 95 -14.19 -2.30 1.27
N LEU A 96 -14.43 -2.11 2.56
CA LEU A 96 -13.82 -2.94 3.59
C LEU A 96 -14.22 -4.40 3.37
N ASP A 97 -13.22 -5.28 3.31
CA ASP A 97 -13.43 -6.72 3.13
C ASP A 97 -14.24 -7.29 4.31
N GLN A 98 -15.32 -8.02 3.99
CA GLN A 98 -16.17 -8.66 4.99
C GLN A 98 -15.41 -9.71 5.80
N GLY A 99 -14.43 -10.38 5.19
CA GLY A 99 -13.57 -11.33 5.88
C GLY A 99 -12.68 -10.68 6.94
N LYS A 100 -12.24 -9.43 6.71
CA LYS A 100 -11.51 -8.63 7.71
C LYS A 100 -12.41 -8.17 8.84
N MET A 101 -13.64 -7.71 8.54
CA MET A 101 -14.59 -7.31 9.58
C MET A 101 -14.92 -8.44 10.55
N ALA A 102 -15.10 -9.66 10.04
CA ALA A 102 -15.38 -10.84 10.88
C ALA A 102 -14.23 -11.24 11.81
N LYS A 103 -13.01 -10.73 11.59
CA LYS A 103 -11.81 -11.00 12.40
C LYS A 103 -11.51 -9.88 13.40
N MET A 104 -12.20 -8.75 13.33
CA MET A 104 -12.02 -7.65 14.26
C MET A 104 -12.60 -8.00 15.63
N SER A 105 -11.99 -7.48 16.69
CA SER A 105 -12.58 -7.57 18.04
C SER A 105 -13.80 -6.64 18.15
N ASP A 106 -14.66 -6.90 19.14
CA ASP A 106 -15.82 -6.04 19.42
C ASP A 106 -15.40 -4.57 19.64
N GLU A 107 -14.28 -4.33 20.34
CA GLU A 107 -13.73 -3.00 20.55
C GLU A 107 -13.32 -2.33 19.23
N GLN A 108 -12.67 -3.06 18.33
CA GLN A 108 -12.27 -2.53 17.02
C GLN A 108 -13.49 -2.20 16.15
N LEU A 109 -14.56 -3.00 16.25
CA LEU A 109 -15.81 -2.74 15.55
C LEU A 109 -16.52 -1.49 16.09
N VAL A 110 -16.51 -1.27 17.40
CA VAL A 110 -17.03 -0.05 18.03
C VAL A 110 -16.24 1.17 17.55
N GLN A 111 -14.91 1.14 17.60
CA GLN A 111 -14.06 2.24 17.12
C GLN A 111 -14.30 2.56 15.64
N LEU A 112 -14.45 1.52 14.81
CA LEU A 112 -14.75 1.69 13.38
C LEU A 112 -16.13 2.32 13.17
N TYR A 113 -17.13 1.93 13.96
CA TYR A 113 -18.46 2.51 13.91
C TYR A 113 -18.45 3.98 14.32
N ASP A 114 -17.77 4.33 15.41
CA ASP A 114 -17.64 5.71 15.88
C ASP A 114 -16.94 6.60 14.82
N LEU A 115 -15.88 6.08 14.20
CA LEU A 115 -15.22 6.75 13.08
C LEU A 115 -16.18 7.00 11.90
N MET A 116 -17.02 6.03 11.55
CA MET A 116 -18.00 6.19 10.48
C MET A 116 -19.05 7.26 10.81
N GLN A 117 -19.50 7.33 12.07
CA GLN A 117 -20.45 8.35 12.52
C GLN A 117 -19.84 9.75 12.51
N THR A 118 -18.60 9.92 13.00
CA THR A 118 -17.92 11.23 13.00
C THR A 118 -17.71 11.80 11.59
N ILE A 119 -17.43 10.94 10.61
CA ILE A 119 -17.31 11.36 9.20
C ILE A 119 -18.68 11.75 8.61
N HIS A 120 -19.75 11.04 8.97
CA HIS A 120 -21.10 11.31 8.45
C HIS A 120 -21.75 12.55 9.09
N ASN A 121 -21.50 12.76 10.38
CA ASN A 121 -22.01 13.88 11.16
C ASN A 121 -20.84 14.61 11.85
N PRO A 122 -20.06 15.40 11.09
CA PRO A 122 -18.97 16.18 11.68
C PRO A 122 -19.58 17.19 12.65
N SER A 123 -19.34 17.01 13.95
CA SER A 123 -19.78 17.97 14.97
C SER A 123 -19.26 19.37 14.62
N PRO A 124 -20.08 20.43 14.76
CA PRO A 124 -19.69 21.80 14.39
C PRO A 124 -18.53 22.37 15.22
N ASP A 125 -18.15 21.73 16.32
CA ASP A 125 -17.15 22.22 17.27
C ASP A 125 -15.68 22.01 16.80
N ASP A 126 -15.43 21.19 15.78
CA ASP A 126 -14.07 20.85 15.33
C ASP A 126 -13.47 21.83 14.30
N ASN A 127 -14.26 22.81 13.83
CA ASN A 127 -13.85 23.78 12.80
C ASN A 127 -13.17 25.07 13.36
N SER A 128 -12.80 25.13 14.64
CA SER A 128 -12.36 26.38 15.30
C SER A 128 -10.86 26.52 15.61
N SER A 129 -9.98 25.58 15.25
CA SER A 129 -8.56 25.62 15.64
C SER A 129 -7.59 26.01 14.51
N GLY A 130 -8.00 26.91 13.60
CA GLY A 130 -7.20 27.25 12.41
C GLY A 130 -7.16 28.72 11.96
N THR A 131 -7.53 29.68 12.82
CA THR A 131 -7.33 31.12 12.49
C THR A 131 -6.49 31.79 13.57
N GLU A 132 -5.19 31.56 13.53
CA GLU A 132 -4.22 32.34 14.28
C GLU A 132 -3.86 33.59 13.47
N SER A 133 -4.37 34.72 13.97
CA SER A 133 -3.94 36.12 13.84
C SER A 133 -2.84 36.46 12.83
N LYS A 134 -3.13 37.43 11.95
CA LYS A 134 -2.18 38.45 11.55
C LYS A 134 -2.85 39.82 11.52
#